data_AF-A0A1C6CGP2-F1
#
_entry.id   AF-A0A1C6CGP2-F1
#
_cell.length_a   1.000
_cell.length_b   1.000
_cell.length_c   1.000
_cell.angle_alpha   90.00
_cell.angle_beta   90.00
_cell.angle_gamma   90.00
#
_symmetry.space_group_name_H-M   'P 1'
#
loop_
_entity.id
_entity.type
_entity.pdbx_description
1 polymer ?
#
loop_
_entity_poly.entity_id
_entity_poly.type
_entity_poly.pdbx_seq_one_letter_code
_entity_poly.pdbx_strand_id
1 'polypeptide(L)'
;MSVFDELITDRTAEDVTNRTAKGSISYVDLNRVETACKELGEILLVDIVTKTNWTMRDFRKDSDMQRIRQNIQKLRDAYFVKPSTPATPQRIEYQTVAEANSIEQILEDIHAMYLSSLSGAHRLAFRLGTRSIGDRR
;
A
#
# COMPACT_ATOMS: atom_id res chain seq x y z
N MET A 1 -4.77 -14.68 4.55
CA MET A 1 -3.67 -13.70 4.56
C MET A 1 -4.14 -12.50 3.78
N SER A 2 -3.84 -11.29 4.27
CA SER A 2 -4.13 -10.07 3.51
C SER A 2 -3.03 -9.87 2.47
N VAL A 3 -3.34 -9.23 1.35
CA VAL A 3 -2.33 -8.85 0.35
C VAL A 3 -1.22 -7.96 0.95
N PHE A 4 -1.53 -7.21 2.02
CA PHE A 4 -0.55 -6.36 2.70
C PHE A 4 0.55 -7.15 3.43
N ASP A 5 0.26 -8.38 3.85
CA ASP A 5 1.26 -9.28 4.48
C ASP A 5 2.27 -9.82 3.45
N GLU A 6 1.91 -9.75 2.16
CA GLU A 6 2.73 -10.25 1.05
C GLU A 6 3.58 -9.15 0.40
N LEU A 7 3.37 -7.88 0.78
CA LEU A 7 4.12 -6.75 0.24
C LEU A 7 5.61 -6.87 0.57
N ILE A 8 6.44 -6.51 -0.39
CA ILE A 8 7.89 -6.61 -0.30
C ILE A 8 8.48 -5.20 -0.38
N THR A 9 9.08 -4.74 0.72
CA THR A 9 9.68 -3.40 0.84
C THR A 9 11.20 -3.43 1.04
N ASP A 10 11.79 -4.61 1.18
CA ASP A 10 13.19 -4.85 1.54
C ASP A 10 14.02 -5.48 0.40
N ARG A 11 13.61 -5.36 -0.88
CA ARG A 11 14.40 -5.93 -1.98
C ARG A 11 15.78 -5.31 -2.05
N THR A 12 16.79 -6.16 -2.17
CA THR A 12 18.20 -5.74 -2.25
C THR A 12 18.82 -6.00 -3.63
N ALA A 13 19.98 -5.43 -3.90
CA ALA A 13 20.75 -5.76 -5.11
C ALA A 13 21.27 -7.22 -5.10
N GLU A 14 21.48 -7.79 -3.91
CA GLU A 14 21.84 -9.19 -3.74
C GLU A 14 20.71 -10.11 -4.20
N ASP A 15 19.45 -9.74 -3.94
CA ASP A 15 18.28 -10.49 -4.42
C ASP A 15 18.23 -10.59 -5.94
N VAL A 16 18.58 -9.50 -6.63
CA VAL A 16 18.68 -9.47 -8.10
C VAL A 16 19.83 -10.36 -8.57
N THR A 17 20.98 -10.25 -7.92
CA THR A 17 22.20 -10.99 -8.27
C THR A 17 22.02 -12.50 -8.08
N ASN A 18 21.42 -12.89 -6.96
CA ASN A 18 21.12 -14.28 -6.59
C ASN A 18 19.85 -14.81 -7.27
N ARG A 19 19.13 -13.98 -8.05
CA ARG A 19 17.88 -14.32 -8.73
C ARG A 19 16.84 -14.91 -7.79
N THR A 20 16.73 -14.35 -6.59
CA THR A 20 15.70 -14.77 -5.64
C THR A 20 14.33 -14.38 -6.17
N ALA A 21 13.28 -15.05 -5.70
CA ALA A 21 11.91 -14.77 -6.14
C ALA A 21 11.52 -13.29 -5.92
N LYS A 22 11.97 -12.68 -4.81
CA LYS A 22 11.73 -11.26 -4.52
C LYS A 22 12.56 -10.28 -5.37
N GLY A 23 13.70 -10.71 -5.90
CA GLY A 23 14.55 -9.90 -6.77
C GLY A 23 14.05 -9.78 -8.21
N SER A 24 13.11 -10.63 -8.61
CA SER A 24 12.51 -10.61 -9.96
C SER A 24 11.24 -9.78 -9.97
N ILE A 25 11.26 -8.62 -10.61
CA ILE A 25 10.05 -7.80 -10.78
C ILE A 25 9.24 -8.34 -11.97
N SER A 26 8.14 -9.02 -11.64
CA SER A 26 7.33 -9.81 -12.56
C SER A 26 5.85 -9.39 -12.55
N TYR A 27 5.03 -10.12 -13.32
CA TYR A 27 3.58 -9.95 -13.30
C TYR A 27 2.95 -10.27 -11.93
N VAL A 28 3.63 -11.07 -11.10
CA VAL A 28 3.17 -11.39 -9.74
C VAL A 28 3.21 -10.14 -8.86
N ASP A 29 4.27 -9.33 -8.99
CA ASP A 29 4.40 -8.07 -8.26
C ASP A 29 3.34 -7.05 -8.70
N LEU A 30 3.03 -6.99 -10.00
CA LEU A 30 1.93 -6.16 -10.51
C LEU A 30 0.58 -6.59 -9.93
N ASN A 31 0.30 -7.89 -9.91
CA ASN A 31 -0.94 -8.41 -9.32
C ASN A 31 -1.03 -8.06 -7.83
N ARG A 32 0.08 -8.17 -7.09
CA ARG A 32 0.13 -7.81 -5.67
C ARG A 32 -0.12 -6.33 -5.45
N VAL A 33 0.58 -5.45 -6.17
CA VAL A 33 0.42 -3.98 -6.09
C VAL A 33 -1.00 -3.55 -6.48
N GLU A 34 -1.55 -4.08 -7.57
CA GLU A 34 -2.90 -3.71 -8.00
C GLU A 34 -3.99 -4.27 -7.08
N THR A 35 -3.77 -5.44 -6.48
CA THR A 35 -4.69 -6.00 -5.48
C THR A 35 -4.67 -5.16 -4.20
N ALA A 36 -3.49 -4.76 -3.73
CA ALA A 36 -3.36 -3.84 -2.59
C ALA A 36 -4.00 -2.48 -2.88
N CYS A 37 -3.85 -1.95 -4.10
CA CYS A 37 -4.56 -0.73 -4.51
C CYS A 37 -6.07 -0.93 -4.43
N LYS A 38 -6.59 -2.04 -4.98
CA LYS A 38 -8.03 -2.36 -4.96
C LYS A 38 -8.59 -2.39 -3.54
N GLU A 39 -7.95 -3.13 -2.63
CA GLU A 39 -8.38 -3.22 -1.23
C GLU A 39 -8.35 -1.84 -0.55
N LEU A 40 -7.29 -1.04 -0.75
CA LEU A 40 -7.24 0.33 -0.21
C LEU A 40 -8.33 1.24 -0.81
N GLY A 41 -8.62 1.10 -2.10
CA GLY A 41 -9.69 1.85 -2.76
C GLY A 41 -11.06 1.54 -2.15
N GLU A 42 -11.32 0.27 -1.85
CA GLU A 42 -12.55 -0.16 -1.17
C GLU A 42 -12.62 0.37 0.27
N ILE A 43 -11.53 0.30 1.03
CA ILE A 43 -11.44 0.77 2.42
C ILE A 43 -11.62 2.29 2.52
N LEU A 44 -10.95 3.03 1.63
CA LEU A 44 -10.94 4.49 1.64
C LEU A 44 -12.08 5.11 0.84
N LEU A 45 -12.93 4.28 0.20
CA LEU A 45 -14.02 4.70 -0.67
C LEU A 45 -13.54 5.58 -1.84
N VAL A 46 -12.38 5.22 -2.43
CA VAL A 46 -11.76 5.92 -3.56
C VAL A 46 -11.99 5.12 -4.84
N ASP A 47 -12.59 5.77 -5.85
CA ASP A 47 -12.82 5.15 -7.15
C ASP A 47 -11.53 5.04 -7.97
N ILE A 48 -11.11 3.79 -8.19
CA ILE A 48 -9.91 3.40 -8.93
C ILE A 48 -10.19 2.21 -9.84
N VAL A 49 -9.46 2.13 -10.95
CA VAL A 49 -9.58 1.04 -11.91
C VAL A 49 -8.36 0.15 -11.81
N THR A 50 -8.52 -1.10 -11.36
CA THR A 50 -7.43 -2.06 -11.17
C THR A 50 -7.54 -3.27 -12.10
N LYS A 51 -6.40 -3.89 -12.42
CA LYS A 51 -6.28 -5.14 -13.18
C LYS A 51 -5.45 -6.12 -12.34
N THR A 52 -6.08 -7.17 -11.82
CA THR A 52 -5.43 -8.12 -10.90
C THR A 52 -5.17 -9.49 -11.53
N ASN A 53 -5.31 -9.60 -12.85
CA ASN A 53 -5.15 -10.83 -13.62
C ASN A 53 -4.00 -10.74 -14.63
N TRP A 54 -2.90 -10.08 -14.25
CA TRP A 54 -1.68 -10.06 -15.06
C TRP A 54 -1.14 -11.47 -15.21
N THR A 55 -0.81 -11.82 -16.45
CA THR A 55 -0.17 -13.07 -16.81
C THR A 55 1.21 -12.80 -17.39
N MET A 56 2.04 -13.84 -17.46
CA MET A 56 3.36 -13.75 -18.12
C MET A 56 3.28 -13.30 -19.59
N ARG A 57 2.13 -13.46 -20.25
CA ARG A 57 1.92 -13.06 -21.66
C ARG A 57 1.50 -11.61 -21.81
N ASP A 58 1.11 -10.94 -20.73
CA ASP A 58 0.74 -9.54 -20.76
C ASP A 58 1.98 -8.66 -20.86
N PHE A 59 1.96 -7.71 -21.80
CA PHE A 59 2.99 -6.70 -21.90
C PHE A 59 2.67 -5.50 -21.00
N ARG A 60 3.68 -4.99 -20.30
CA ARG A 60 3.60 -3.73 -19.56
C ARG A 60 3.51 -2.57 -20.57
N LYS A 61 2.30 -2.08 -20.83
CA LYS A 61 2.08 -0.89 -21.65
C LYS A 61 2.26 0.35 -20.80
N ASP A 62 2.75 1.43 -21.41
CA ASP A 62 2.87 2.72 -20.73
C ASP A 62 1.53 3.22 -20.16
N SER A 63 0.43 2.96 -20.85
CA SER A 63 -0.93 3.29 -20.38
C SER A 63 -1.28 2.57 -19.07
N ASP A 64 -0.87 1.31 -18.92
CA ASP A 64 -1.16 0.53 -17.71
C ASP A 64 -0.31 1.03 -16.53
N MET A 65 0.97 1.32 -16.78
CA MET A 65 1.87 1.89 -15.77
C MET A 65 1.40 3.26 -15.30
N GLN A 66 0.91 4.09 -16.22
CA GLN A 66 0.33 5.40 -15.90
C GLN A 66 -0.95 5.26 -15.07
N ARG A 67 -1.83 4.31 -15.41
CA ARG A 67 -3.04 4.01 -14.62
C ARG A 67 -2.69 3.57 -13.19
N ILE A 68 -1.74 2.65 -13.04
CA ILE A 68 -1.28 2.17 -11.72
C ILE A 68 -0.72 3.34 -10.90
N ARG A 69 0.16 4.16 -11.49
CA ARG A 69 0.67 5.37 -10.85
C ARG A 69 -0.45 6.31 -10.39
N GLN A 70 -1.43 6.57 -11.26
CA GLN A 70 -2.55 7.46 -10.95
C GLN A 70 -3.40 6.91 -9.80
N ASN A 71 -3.63 5.60 -9.76
CA ASN A 71 -4.34 4.96 -8.64
C ASN A 71 -3.57 5.13 -7.33
N ILE A 72 -2.26 4.86 -7.31
CA ILE A 72 -1.43 5.04 -6.12
C ILE A 72 -1.46 6.51 -5.66
N GLN A 73 -1.36 7.45 -6.60
CA GLN A 73 -1.43 8.87 -6.29
C GLN A 73 -2.79 9.26 -5.71
N LYS A 74 -3.90 8.79 -6.29
CA LYS A 74 -5.25 9.03 -5.75
C LYS A 74 -5.39 8.49 -4.32
N LEU A 75 -4.89 7.28 -4.05
CA LEU A 75 -4.94 6.68 -2.71
C LEU A 75 -4.10 7.48 -1.71
N ARG A 76 -2.92 7.94 -2.13
CA ARG A 76 -2.06 8.81 -1.33
C ARG A 76 -2.71 10.15 -1.04
N ASP A 77 -3.40 10.75 -2.01
CA ASP A 77 -4.05 12.05 -1.84
C ASP A 77 -5.33 11.93 -0.98
N ALA A 78 -5.97 10.77 -0.99
CA ALA A 78 -7.19 10.51 -0.23
C ALA A 78 -6.96 10.31 1.28
N TYR A 79 -5.74 9.95 1.70
CA TYR A 79 -5.46 9.63 3.09
C TYR A 79 -4.18 10.25 3.62
N PHE A 80 -4.07 10.41 4.93
CA PHE A 80 -2.87 10.96 5.54
C PHE A 80 -1.71 9.96 5.44
N VAL A 81 -0.55 10.46 5.02
CA VAL A 81 0.68 9.70 4.86
C VAL A 81 1.81 10.38 5.63
N LYS A 82 2.74 9.60 6.20
CA LYS A 82 3.85 10.14 6.99
C LYS A 82 4.83 10.91 6.10
N PRO A 83 5.56 11.90 6.66
CA PRO A 83 6.66 12.56 5.95
C PRO A 83 7.79 11.60 5.53
N SER A 84 7.95 10.46 6.22
CA SER A 84 8.94 9.43 5.89
C SER A 84 8.56 8.58 4.69
N THR A 85 7.31 8.62 4.24
CA THR A 85 6.84 7.78 3.14
C THR A 85 7.41 8.29 1.81
N PRO A 86 8.01 7.40 0.99
CA PRO A 86 8.60 7.78 -0.30
C PRO A 86 7.63 8.55 -1.19
N ALA A 87 8.15 9.47 -2.02
CA ALA A 87 7.34 10.17 -3.00
C ALA A 87 6.88 9.23 -4.13
N THR A 88 5.68 9.47 -4.68
CA THR A 88 5.18 8.67 -5.81
C THR A 88 6.02 8.99 -7.05
N PRO A 89 6.73 8.00 -7.64
CA PRO A 89 7.66 8.27 -8.74
C PRO A 89 6.93 8.77 -9.98
N GLN A 90 7.46 9.80 -10.65
CA GLN A 90 6.82 10.47 -11.80
C GLN A 90 6.43 9.52 -12.93
N ARG A 91 7.23 8.48 -13.15
CA ARG A 91 6.97 7.39 -14.06
C ARG A 91 7.33 6.09 -13.36
N ILE A 92 6.51 5.05 -13.55
CA ILE A 92 6.83 3.71 -13.07
C ILE A 92 7.46 2.94 -14.22
N GLU A 93 8.72 2.60 -14.06
CA GLU A 93 9.51 1.88 -15.07
C GLU A 93 9.95 0.50 -14.55
N TYR A 94 9.98 0.33 -13.23
CA TYR A 94 10.49 -0.87 -12.54
C TYR A 94 11.91 -1.22 -13.03
N GLN A 95 12.76 -0.21 -13.20
CA GLN A 95 14.17 -0.44 -13.57
C GLN A 95 15.02 -0.85 -12.35
N THR A 96 14.61 -0.41 -11.16
CA THR A 96 15.38 -0.63 -9.93
C THR A 96 14.52 -1.27 -8.86
N VAL A 97 15.15 -2.07 -8.00
CA VAL A 97 14.48 -2.65 -6.81
C VAL A 97 14.04 -1.57 -5.82
N ALA A 98 14.77 -0.45 -5.74
CA ALA A 98 14.42 0.67 -4.87
C ALA A 98 13.09 1.32 -5.27
N GLU A 99 12.81 1.42 -6.58
CA GLU A 99 11.55 1.91 -7.10
C GLU A 99 10.39 0.96 -6.72
N ALA A 100 10.58 -0.35 -6.87
CA ALA A 100 9.60 -1.36 -6.49
C ALA A 100 9.30 -1.31 -4.97
N ASN A 101 10.34 -1.23 -4.15
CA ASN A 101 10.20 -1.09 -2.70
C ASN A 101 9.44 0.19 -2.32
N SER A 102 9.76 1.30 -2.98
CA SER A 102 9.10 2.58 -2.70
C SER A 102 7.59 2.53 -2.99
N ILE A 103 7.20 1.85 -4.07
CA ILE A 103 5.78 1.69 -4.44
C ILE A 103 5.04 0.84 -3.40
N GLU A 104 5.60 -0.30 -3.02
CA GLU A 104 4.98 -1.18 -2.02
C GLU A 104 4.97 -0.53 -0.63
N GLN A 105 6.02 0.23 -0.27
CA GLN A 105 6.08 0.98 0.99
C GLN A 105 4.99 2.05 1.07
N ILE A 106 4.66 2.73 -0.03
CA ILE A 106 3.56 3.71 -0.03
C ILE A 106 2.24 3.02 0.35
N LEU A 107 1.96 1.86 -0.23
CA LEU A 107 0.73 1.11 0.05
C LEU A 107 0.71 0.56 1.48
N GLU A 108 1.83 0.02 1.94
CA GLU A 108 2.00 -0.45 3.31
C GLU A 108 1.81 0.70 4.33
N ASP A 109 2.41 1.85 4.10
CA ASP A 109 2.31 3.01 4.99
C ASP A 109 0.88 3.54 5.08
N ILE A 110 0.15 3.62 3.95
CA ILE A 110 -1.27 4.00 3.94
C ILE A 110 -2.09 3.02 4.78
N HIS A 111 -1.89 1.71 4.56
CA HIS A 111 -2.59 0.67 5.30
C HIS A 111 -2.26 0.71 6.80
N ALA A 112 -0.98 0.88 7.17
CA ALA A 112 -0.55 0.99 8.55
C ALA A 112 -1.15 2.22 9.25
N MET A 113 -1.28 3.36 8.54
CA MET A 113 -1.97 4.54 9.08
C MET A 113 -3.46 4.30 9.27
N TYR A 114 -4.11 3.62 8.33
CA TYR A 114 -5.50 3.21 8.49
C TYR A 114 -5.69 2.34 9.74
N LEU A 115 -4.88 1.29 9.93
CA LEU A 115 -4.94 0.42 11.11
C LEU A 115 -4.64 1.18 12.41
N SER A 116 -3.67 2.09 12.39
CA SER A 116 -3.34 2.94 13.53
C SER A 116 -4.55 3.79 13.94
N SER A 117 -5.27 4.36 12.97
CA SER A 117 -6.46 5.17 13.22
C SER A 117 -7.59 4.38 13.88
N LEU A 118 -7.85 3.14 13.43
CA LEU A 118 -8.81 2.23 14.04
C LEU A 118 -8.44 1.88 15.48
N SER A 119 -7.16 1.57 15.73
CA SER A 119 -6.68 1.28 17.09
C SER A 119 -6.79 2.49 18.03
N GLY A 120 -6.59 3.70 17.50
CA GLY A 120 -6.76 4.95 18.20
C GLY A 120 -8.22 5.21 18.58
N ALA A 121 -9.15 4.94 17.66
CA ALA A 121 -10.58 5.05 17.92
C ALA A 121 -11.02 4.15 19.08
N HIS A 122 -10.50 2.92 19.15
CA HIS A 122 -10.73 2.03 20.30
C HIS A 122 -10.20 2.58 21.63
N ARG A 123 -9.07 3.29 21.63
CA ARG A 123 -8.50 3.92 22.84
C ARG A 123 -9.25 5.19 23.26
N LEU A 124 -9.89 5.88 22.33
CA LEU A 124 -10.69 7.09 22.58
C LEU A 124 -12.18 6.79 22.83
N ALA A 125 -12.60 5.53 22.70
CA ALA A 125 -13.94 5.10 23.05
C ALA A 125 -14.16 5.28 24.56
N PHE A 126 -14.85 6.36 24.93
CA PHE A 126 -15.28 6.56 26.31
C PHE A 126 -16.45 5.62 26.62
N ARG A 127 -16.39 4.94 27.77
CA ARG A 127 -17.50 4.12 28.25
C ARG A 127 -18.55 5.03 28.87
N LEU A 128 -19.67 5.24 28.18
CA LEU A 128 -20.87 5.81 28.81
C LEU A 128 -21.34 4.87 29.93
N GLY A 129 -21.53 5.41 31.14
CA GLY A 129 -22.06 4.66 32.29
C GLY A 129 -21.03 4.24 33.35
N THR A 130 -19.74 4.60 33.22
CA THR A 130 -18.84 4.49 34.38
C THR A 130 -19.19 5.60 35.36
N ARG A 131 -19.78 5.24 36.52
CA ARG A 131 -20.07 6.15 37.64
C ARG A 131 -18.89 7.09 37.86
N SER A 132 -19.14 8.40 37.94
CA SER A 132 -18.16 9.34 38.47
C SER A 132 -17.82 8.90 39.91
N ILE A 133 -16.62 8.36 40.11
CA ILE A 133 -16.09 8.15 41.46
C ILE A 133 -15.78 9.55 42.00
N GLY A 134 -16.72 10.07 42.77
CA GLY A 134 -16.65 11.42 43.31
C GLY A 134 -17.85 11.72 44.18
N ASP A 135 -18.03 10.95 45.25
CA ASP A 135 -18.68 11.49 46.45
C ASP A 135 -17.77 12.62 46.97
N ARG A 136 -18.03 13.85 46.50
CA ARG A 136 -17.53 15.02 47.19
C ARG A 136 -18.35 15.14 48.47
N ARG A 137 -17.67 14.88 49.59
CA ARG A 137 -18.13 15.18 50.95
C ARG A 137 -18.70 16.59 51.07
#